data_AF-A0AAN7QAU8-F1
#
_entry.id   AF-A0AAN7QAU8-F1
#
_cell.length_a   1.000
_cell.length_b   1.000
_cell.length_c   1.000
_cell.angle_alpha   90.00
_cell.angle_beta   90.00
_cell.angle_gamma   90.00
#
_symmetry.space_group_name_H-M   'P 1'
#
loop_
_entity.id
_entity.type
_entity.pdbx_description
1 polymer ?
#
loop_
_entity_poly.entity_id
_entity_poly.type
_entity_poly.pdbx_seq_one_letter_code
_entity_poly.pdbx_strand_id
1 'polypeptide(L)'
;MMDDELLELQRQFEFAQQAKSSIRLSERNVVELVQKLHELRIIDFDLLHTVSGKEYITPEQLRYEIVSEVEELGRVSLIDLADTTGVDLYHVEKQIEHAVADNPGYMLIQGEIISERHWDSVAEEINERLQECSEIALAELATQLHIGVELLTSVLEARLGTVVKGRLEGGQLYTPAYVARVSAMVRGAARGITVPTNLSALWSSLKHLLQEMDGASGVAVEGSFFQGLFNTQLKECQILGSLRAGIYWTPSVFSNAQKECIDSLLSGLLLQLCHSRDAILMLGYAFFLLTLFLLQHEDIIKYFYGSYVL
;
A
#
# COMPACT_ATOMS: atom_id res chain seq x y z
N MET A 1 -26.95 -44.59 -50.76
CA MET A 1 -28.17 -44.07 -50.14
C MET A 1 -27.91 -42.80 -49.34
N MET A 2 -26.87 -42.71 -48.49
CA MET A 2 -26.55 -41.46 -47.76
C MET A 2 -25.89 -40.39 -48.64
N ASP A 3 -25.12 -40.80 -49.67
CA ASP A 3 -24.45 -39.86 -50.59
C ASP A 3 -25.41 -39.16 -51.55
N ASP A 4 -26.53 -39.79 -51.92
CA ASP A 4 -27.51 -39.20 -52.85
C ASP A 4 -28.28 -38.04 -52.19
N GLU A 5 -28.62 -38.17 -50.90
CA GLU A 5 -29.28 -37.11 -50.13
C GLU A 5 -28.36 -35.90 -49.91
N LEU A 6 -27.06 -36.14 -49.65
CA LEU A 6 -26.05 -35.09 -49.55
C LEU A 6 -25.85 -34.34 -50.87
N LEU A 7 -25.86 -35.07 -52.00
CA LEU A 7 -25.72 -34.48 -53.32
C LEU A 7 -26.95 -33.63 -53.69
N GLU A 8 -28.14 -34.08 -53.27
CA GLU A 8 -29.38 -33.35 -53.50
C GLU A 8 -29.46 -32.08 -52.63
N LEU A 9 -29.00 -32.14 -51.38
CA LEU A 9 -28.84 -30.97 -50.51
C LEU A 9 -27.80 -29.97 -51.05
N GLN A 10 -26.66 -30.45 -51.56
CA GLN A 10 -25.67 -29.59 -52.22
C GLN A 10 -26.27 -28.89 -53.44
N ARG A 11 -27.03 -29.61 -54.26
CA ARG A 11 -27.69 -29.04 -55.45
C ARG A 11 -28.75 -28.01 -55.06
N GLN A 12 -29.52 -28.26 -53.99
CA GLN A 12 -30.49 -27.31 -53.46
C GLN A 12 -29.81 -26.05 -52.90
N PHE A 13 -28.67 -26.22 -52.22
CA PHE A 13 -27.87 -25.11 -51.69
C PHE A 13 -27.26 -24.25 -52.81
N GLU A 14 -26.68 -24.89 -53.84
CA GLU A 14 -26.18 -24.18 -55.02
C GLU A 14 -27.29 -23.43 -55.77
N PHE A 15 -28.47 -24.05 -55.92
CA PHE A 15 -29.63 -23.40 -56.53
C PHE A 15 -30.11 -22.19 -55.72
N ALA A 16 -30.17 -22.31 -54.39
CA ALA A 16 -30.53 -21.22 -53.50
C ALA A 16 -29.50 -20.07 -53.51
N GLN A 17 -28.20 -20.38 -53.64
CA GLN A 17 -27.15 -19.36 -53.79
C GLN A 17 -27.15 -18.70 -55.18
N GLN A 18 -27.54 -19.42 -56.23
CA GLN A 18 -27.68 -18.88 -57.59
C GLN A 18 -28.94 -18.02 -57.76
N ALA A 19 -29.96 -18.20 -56.89
CA ALA A 19 -31.09 -17.30 -56.74
C ALA A 19 -30.66 -15.97 -56.08
N LYS A 20 -29.73 -15.26 -56.72
CA LYS A 20 -29.39 -13.88 -56.35
C LYS A 20 -30.61 -13.01 -56.60
N SER A 21 -31.11 -12.36 -55.55
CA SER A 21 -32.15 -11.34 -55.67
C SER A 21 -31.75 -10.32 -56.74
N SER A 22 -32.66 -10.06 -57.69
CA SER A 22 -32.41 -9.13 -58.81
C SER A 22 -32.25 -7.68 -58.35
N ILE A 23 -32.61 -7.38 -57.09
CA ILE A 23 -32.53 -6.06 -56.48
C ILE A 23 -31.45 -6.11 -55.40
N ARG A 24 -30.25 -5.64 -55.75
CA ARG A 24 -29.20 -5.33 -54.78
C ARG A 24 -29.37 -3.88 -54.37
N LEU A 25 -29.68 -3.65 -53.10
CA LEU A 25 -29.66 -2.30 -52.55
C LEU A 25 -28.22 -1.79 -52.56
N SER A 26 -27.99 -0.58 -53.08
CA SER A 26 -26.72 0.10 -52.89
C SER A 26 -26.58 0.51 -51.42
N GLU A 27 -25.34 0.64 -50.93
CA GLU A 27 -25.06 1.06 -49.55
C GLU A 27 -25.79 2.38 -49.20
N ARG A 28 -25.81 3.33 -50.14
CA ARG A 28 -26.57 4.58 -50.01
C ARG A 28 -28.07 4.35 -49.80
N ASN A 29 -28.66 3.45 -50.58
CA ASN A 29 -30.09 3.15 -50.45
C ASN A 29 -30.39 2.46 -49.10
N VAL A 30 -29.48 1.65 -48.59
CA VAL A 30 -29.63 1.02 -47.25
C VAL A 30 -29.63 2.09 -46.16
N VAL A 31 -28.70 3.04 -46.19
CA VAL A 31 -28.63 4.15 -45.22
C VAL A 31 -29.91 5.00 -45.26
N GLU A 32 -30.36 5.38 -46.46
CA GLU A 32 -31.60 6.16 -46.63
C GLU A 32 -32.84 5.39 -46.13
N LEU A 33 -32.89 4.07 -46.35
CA LEU A 33 -33.97 3.23 -45.84
C LEU A 33 -33.97 3.13 -44.31
N VAL A 34 -32.81 2.91 -43.68
CA VAL A 34 -32.68 2.86 -42.22
C VAL A 34 -33.13 4.19 -41.60
N GLN A 35 -32.70 5.32 -42.19
CA GLN A 35 -33.13 6.64 -41.75
C GLN A 35 -34.64 6.85 -41.89
N LYS A 36 -35.24 6.38 -42.99
CA LYS A 36 -36.71 6.43 -43.18
C LYS A 36 -37.46 5.54 -42.20
N LEU A 37 -36.94 4.35 -41.87
CA LEU A 37 -37.53 3.46 -40.86
C LEU A 37 -37.51 4.10 -39.47
N HIS A 38 -36.44 4.82 -39.14
CA HIS A 38 -36.34 5.59 -37.90
C HIS A 38 -37.30 6.80 -37.89
N GLU A 39 -37.40 7.57 -38.98
CA GLU A 39 -38.39 8.67 -39.11
C GLU A 39 -39.84 8.19 -38.95
N LEU A 40 -40.16 7.02 -39.48
CA LEU A 40 -41.48 6.40 -39.39
C LEU A 40 -41.74 5.73 -38.03
N ARG A 41 -40.78 5.77 -37.10
CA ARG A 41 -40.81 5.09 -35.78
C ARG A 41 -41.10 3.59 -35.88
N ILE A 42 -40.64 2.96 -36.95
CA ILE A 42 -40.64 1.49 -37.06
C ILE A 42 -39.45 0.92 -36.28
N ILE A 43 -38.33 1.64 -36.31
CA ILE A 43 -37.22 1.49 -35.37
C ILE A 43 -37.38 2.61 -34.35
N ASP A 44 -37.78 2.26 -33.13
CA ASP A 44 -38.12 3.21 -32.06
C ASP A 44 -37.02 3.34 -30.99
N PHE A 45 -35.90 2.64 -31.18
CA PHE A 45 -34.73 2.69 -30.32
C PHE A 45 -33.58 3.47 -30.94
N ASP A 46 -32.69 3.98 -30.09
CA ASP A 46 -31.51 4.75 -30.49
C ASP A 46 -30.54 3.86 -31.29
N LEU A 47 -30.07 4.36 -32.43
CA LEU A 47 -29.21 3.61 -33.35
C LEU A 47 -27.93 4.41 -33.59
N LEU A 48 -26.82 3.89 -33.09
CA LEU A 48 -25.50 4.47 -33.29
C LEU A 48 -24.93 3.95 -34.61
N HIS A 49 -23.98 4.70 -35.17
CA HIS A 49 -23.24 4.27 -36.34
C HIS A 49 -21.75 4.35 -36.09
N THR A 50 -20.99 3.52 -36.79
CA THR A 50 -19.53 3.60 -36.76
C THR A 50 -19.04 4.90 -37.41
N VAL A 51 -17.81 5.31 -37.13
CA VAL A 51 -17.18 6.53 -37.71
C VAL A 51 -17.14 6.44 -39.25
N SER A 52 -17.08 5.22 -39.79
CA SER A 52 -17.18 4.97 -41.24
C SER A 52 -18.59 5.12 -41.81
N GLY A 53 -19.63 5.14 -40.96
CA GLY A 53 -21.04 5.23 -41.35
C GLY A 53 -21.59 3.99 -42.05
N LYS A 54 -20.86 2.88 -42.01
CA LYS A 54 -21.19 1.63 -42.74
C LYS A 54 -21.94 0.62 -41.88
N GLU A 55 -21.73 0.70 -40.57
CA GLU A 55 -22.25 -0.24 -39.61
C GLU A 55 -23.10 0.52 -38.60
N TYR A 56 -24.18 -0.12 -38.19
CA TYR A 56 -25.08 0.39 -37.16
C TYR A 56 -25.00 -0.53 -35.96
N ILE A 57 -24.94 0.08 -34.78
CA ILE A 57 -24.83 -0.61 -33.51
C ILE A 57 -25.83 -0.03 -32.53
N THR A 58 -26.50 -0.89 -31.78
CA THR A 58 -27.40 -0.44 -30.72
C THR A 58 -26.58 -0.11 -29.47
N PRO A 59 -27.01 0.85 -28.64
CA PRO A 59 -26.33 1.15 -27.38
C PRO A 59 -26.17 -0.07 -26.46
N GLU A 60 -27.15 -0.99 -26.47
CA GLU A 60 -27.10 -2.23 -25.70
C GLU A 60 -26.01 -3.18 -26.21
N GLN A 61 -25.89 -3.32 -27.54
CA GLN A 61 -24.85 -4.14 -28.15
C GLN A 61 -23.46 -3.53 -27.88
N LEU A 62 -23.31 -2.21 -27.99
CA LEU A 62 -22.07 -1.53 -27.66
C LEU A 62 -21.68 -1.77 -26.19
N ARG A 63 -22.66 -1.72 -25.27
CA ARG A 63 -22.41 -2.03 -23.86
C ARG A 63 -21.96 -3.47 -23.66
N TYR A 64 -22.58 -4.43 -24.35
CA TYR A 64 -22.19 -5.83 -24.28
C TYR A 64 -20.75 -6.04 -24.76
N GLU A 65 -20.36 -5.40 -25.89
CA GLU A 65 -19.00 -5.46 -26.43
C GLU A 65 -17.97 -4.87 -25.45
N ILE A 66 -18.28 -3.70 -24.87
CA ILE A 66 -17.44 -3.07 -23.84
C ILE A 66 -17.24 -4.02 -22.65
N VAL A 67 -18.32 -4.60 -22.12
CA VAL A 67 -18.23 -5.51 -20.97
C VAL A 67 -17.41 -6.75 -21.32
N SER A 68 -17.66 -7.36 -22.48
CA SER A 68 -16.91 -8.53 -22.95
C SER A 68 -15.41 -8.24 -23.05
N GLU A 69 -15.03 -7.11 -23.63
CA GLU A 69 -13.63 -6.72 -23.79
C GLU A 69 -12.95 -6.49 -22.43
N VAL A 70 -13.66 -5.86 -21.49
CA VAL A 70 -13.17 -5.63 -20.12
C VAL A 70 -13.03 -6.94 -19.34
N GLU A 71 -13.92 -7.91 -19.55
CA GLU A 71 -13.80 -9.22 -18.92
C GLU A 71 -12.62 -10.05 -19.45
N GLU A 72 -12.26 -9.88 -20.73
CA GLU A 72 -11.13 -10.58 -21.34
C GLU A 72 -9.78 -9.94 -20.98
N LEU A 73 -9.66 -8.61 -21.10
CA LEU A 73 -8.40 -7.89 -20.90
C LEU A 73 -8.20 -7.38 -19.47
N GLY A 74 -9.27 -7.23 -18.70
CA GLY A 74 -9.26 -6.75 -17.32
C GLY A 74 -9.10 -5.23 -17.18
N ARG A 75 -8.22 -4.59 -17.96
CA ARG A 75 -7.99 -3.13 -18.03
C ARG A 75 -7.98 -2.70 -19.50
N VAL A 76 -8.83 -1.74 -19.87
CA VAL A 76 -8.95 -1.28 -21.26
C VAL A 76 -9.06 0.24 -21.32
N SER A 77 -8.34 0.85 -22.26
CA SER A 77 -8.45 2.28 -22.57
C SER A 77 -9.72 2.56 -23.37
N LEU A 78 -10.36 3.69 -23.08
CA LEU A 78 -11.53 4.17 -23.82
C LEU A 78 -11.23 4.44 -25.29
N ILE A 79 -10.00 4.86 -25.59
CA ILE A 79 -9.54 5.14 -26.97
C ILE A 79 -9.44 3.81 -27.74
N ASP A 80 -8.84 2.80 -27.12
CA ASP A 80 -8.69 1.47 -27.73
C ASP A 80 -10.05 0.80 -27.94
N LEU A 81 -11.00 1.01 -27.01
CA LEU A 81 -12.40 0.58 -27.17
C LEU A 81 -13.10 1.29 -28.34
N ALA A 82 -12.91 2.60 -28.50
CA ALA A 82 -13.47 3.35 -29.62
C ALA A 82 -12.89 2.88 -30.96
N ASP A 83 -11.59 2.59 -31.01
CA ASP A 83 -10.92 2.07 -32.21
C ASP A 83 -11.37 0.64 -32.55
N THR A 84 -11.55 -0.21 -31.53
CA THR A 84 -11.95 -1.62 -31.71
C THR A 84 -13.41 -1.75 -32.12
N THR A 85 -14.31 -0.98 -31.50
CA THR A 85 -15.74 -0.96 -31.83
C THR A 85 -16.06 -0.11 -33.06
N GLY A 86 -15.15 0.78 -33.45
CA GLY A 86 -15.34 1.72 -34.56
C GLY A 86 -16.39 2.80 -34.28
N VAL A 87 -16.80 2.99 -33.02
CA VAL A 87 -17.79 3.98 -32.59
C VAL A 87 -17.11 5.23 -32.07
N ASP A 88 -17.75 6.40 -32.24
CA ASP A 88 -17.21 7.66 -31.70
C ASP A 88 -17.07 7.61 -30.17
N LEU A 89 -15.96 8.17 -29.67
CA LEU A 89 -15.58 8.17 -28.26
C LEU A 89 -16.72 8.70 -27.35
N TYR A 90 -17.48 9.69 -27.80
CA TYR A 90 -18.58 10.26 -27.02
C TYR A 90 -19.65 9.22 -26.66
N HIS A 91 -19.97 8.32 -27.60
CA HIS A 91 -20.97 7.28 -27.37
C HIS A 91 -20.41 6.13 -26.51
N VAL A 92 -19.12 5.84 -26.66
CA VAL A 92 -18.40 4.86 -25.84
C VAL A 92 -18.36 5.32 -24.38
N GLU A 93 -17.94 6.57 -24.12
CA GLU A 93 -17.93 7.17 -22.78
C GLU A 93 -19.29 7.06 -22.09
N LYS A 94 -20.36 7.43 -22.81
CA LYS A 94 -21.72 7.34 -22.29
C LYS A 94 -22.13 5.91 -21.94
N GLN A 95 -21.78 4.92 -22.78
CA GLN A 95 -22.11 3.52 -22.47
C GLN A 95 -21.26 2.94 -21.35
N ILE A 96 -20.03 3.41 -21.16
CA ILE A 96 -19.17 3.01 -20.06
C ILE A 96 -19.72 3.51 -18.73
N GLU A 97 -20.21 4.75 -18.65
CA GLU A 97 -20.87 5.24 -17.44
C GLU A 97 -22.05 4.33 -17.03
N HIS A 98 -22.82 3.86 -18.02
CA HIS A 98 -23.87 2.88 -17.77
C HIS A 98 -23.32 1.51 -17.37
N ALA A 99 -22.27 1.01 -18.03
CA ALA A 99 -21.65 -0.27 -17.70
C ALA A 99 -21.08 -0.31 -16.27
N VAL A 100 -20.48 0.80 -15.81
CA VAL A 100 -19.98 0.97 -14.44
C VAL A 100 -21.13 1.09 -13.44
N ALA A 101 -22.22 1.77 -13.80
CA ALA A 101 -23.41 1.84 -12.95
C ALA A 101 -24.09 0.47 -12.79
N ASP A 102 -24.09 -0.35 -13.85
CA ASP A 102 -24.67 -1.69 -13.85
C ASP A 102 -23.76 -2.71 -13.12
N ASN A 103 -22.45 -2.48 -13.10
CA ASN A 103 -21.46 -3.41 -12.54
C ASN A 103 -20.57 -2.72 -11.48
N PRO A 104 -20.83 -2.95 -10.17
CA PRO A 104 -20.09 -2.28 -9.09
C PRO A 104 -18.61 -2.69 -8.98
N GLY A 105 -18.19 -3.74 -9.70
CA GLY A 105 -16.80 -4.21 -9.75
C GLY A 105 -15.94 -3.49 -10.80
N TYR A 106 -16.50 -2.54 -11.57
CA TYR A 106 -15.75 -1.77 -12.56
C TYR A 106 -15.42 -0.37 -12.03
N MET A 107 -14.23 0.11 -12.35
CA MET A 107 -13.76 1.44 -11.99
C MET A 107 -13.30 2.18 -13.24
N LEU A 108 -13.72 3.44 -13.38
CA LEU A 108 -13.26 4.33 -14.43
C LEU A 108 -12.16 5.24 -13.88
N ILE A 109 -10.95 5.14 -14.42
CA ILE A 109 -9.76 5.87 -13.96
C ILE A 109 -9.06 6.47 -15.18
N GLN A 110 -8.95 7.80 -15.24
CA GLN A 110 -8.18 8.52 -16.28
C GLN A 110 -8.51 8.13 -17.74
N GLY A 111 -9.75 7.75 -18.04
CA GLY A 111 -10.12 7.30 -19.38
C GLY A 111 -9.79 5.82 -19.64
N GLU A 112 -9.67 5.02 -18.59
CA GLU A 112 -9.57 3.56 -18.65
C GLU A 112 -10.62 2.92 -17.75
N ILE A 113 -11.19 1.82 -18.20
CA ILE A 113 -12.07 0.97 -17.40
C ILE A 113 -11.26 -0.23 -16.88
N ILE A 114 -11.31 -0.44 -15.56
CA ILE A 114 -10.56 -1.49 -14.87
C ILE A 114 -11.54 -2.35 -14.07
N SER A 115 -11.42 -3.66 -14.24
CA SER A 115 -12.20 -4.64 -13.51
C SER A 115 -11.58 -4.99 -12.15
N GLU A 116 -12.43 -5.42 -11.21
CA GLU A 116 -11.99 -5.94 -9.92
C GLU A 116 -11.04 -7.16 -10.07
N ARG A 117 -11.30 -8.03 -11.05
CA ARG A 117 -10.44 -9.18 -11.36
C ARG A 117 -9.02 -8.77 -11.74
N HIS A 118 -8.87 -7.68 -12.49
CA HIS A 118 -7.56 -7.14 -12.82
C HIS A 118 -6.81 -6.75 -11.54
N TRP A 119 -7.48 -6.08 -10.60
CA TRP A 119 -6.89 -5.71 -9.32
C TRP A 119 -6.52 -6.91 -8.45
N ASP A 120 -7.28 -7.99 -8.51
CA ASP A 120 -6.96 -9.22 -7.81
C ASP A 120 -5.69 -9.86 -8.38
N SER A 121 -5.57 -9.94 -9.71
CA SER A 121 -4.36 -10.43 -10.39
C SER A 121 -3.13 -9.57 -10.08
N VAL A 122 -3.28 -8.24 -10.11
CA VAL A 122 -2.20 -7.30 -9.76
C VAL A 122 -1.81 -7.46 -8.29
N ALA A 123 -2.78 -7.67 -7.39
CA ALA A 123 -2.49 -7.92 -5.98
C ALA A 123 -1.74 -9.24 -5.75
N GLU A 124 -2.03 -10.29 -6.51
CA GLU A 124 -1.28 -11.55 -6.49
C GLU A 124 0.18 -11.34 -6.94
N GLU A 125 0.40 -10.63 -8.04
CA GLU A 125 1.74 -10.31 -8.54
C GLU A 125 2.53 -9.46 -7.53
N ILE A 126 1.90 -8.42 -6.97
CA ILE A 126 2.51 -7.60 -5.91
C ILE A 126 2.87 -8.46 -4.69
N ASN A 127 2.02 -9.42 -4.32
CA ASN A 127 2.30 -10.31 -3.20
C ASN A 127 3.49 -11.23 -3.49
N GLU A 128 3.55 -11.85 -4.67
CA GLU A 128 4.70 -12.68 -5.07
C GLU A 128 5.99 -11.88 -5.00
N ARG A 129 5.99 -10.68 -5.61
CA ARG A 129 7.14 -9.78 -5.57
C ARG A 129 7.50 -9.38 -4.14
N LEU A 130 6.51 -9.13 -3.29
CA LEU A 130 6.74 -8.78 -1.89
C LEU A 130 7.39 -9.93 -1.12
N GLN A 131 6.99 -11.18 -1.39
CA GLN A 131 7.61 -12.34 -0.76
C GLN A 131 9.07 -12.54 -1.22
N GLU A 132 9.41 -12.17 -2.46
CA GLU A 132 10.78 -12.22 -2.97
C GLU A 132 11.66 -11.13 -2.36
N CYS A 133 11.19 -9.88 -2.37
CA CYS A 133 11.98 -8.72 -1.98
C CYS A 133 11.91 -8.40 -0.48
N SER A 134 11.00 -9.01 0.28
CA SER A 134 10.67 -8.71 1.68
C SER A 134 10.10 -7.31 1.96
N GLU A 135 10.42 -6.31 1.13
CA GLU A 135 9.92 -4.94 1.19
C GLU A 135 9.76 -4.33 -0.21
N ILE A 136 8.76 -3.45 -0.41
CA ILE A 136 8.51 -2.74 -1.68
C ILE A 136 7.95 -1.34 -1.40
N ALA A 137 8.41 -0.32 -2.13
CA ALA A 137 7.84 1.03 -2.06
C ALA A 137 6.56 1.16 -2.91
N LEU A 138 5.49 1.72 -2.34
CA LEU A 138 4.25 1.96 -3.11
C LEU A 138 4.45 2.93 -4.27
N ALA A 139 5.35 3.90 -4.11
CA ALA A 139 5.66 4.86 -5.18
C ALA A 139 6.22 4.15 -6.43
N GLU A 140 7.04 3.11 -6.24
CA GLU A 140 7.57 2.32 -7.35
C GLU A 140 6.47 1.54 -8.06
N LEU A 141 5.62 0.84 -7.30
CA LEU A 141 4.48 0.10 -7.85
C LEU A 141 3.50 1.03 -8.60
N ALA A 142 3.21 2.19 -8.03
CA ALA A 142 2.37 3.21 -8.66
C ALA A 142 2.93 3.68 -10.01
N THR A 143 4.25 3.88 -10.09
CA THR A 143 4.89 4.25 -11.37
C THR A 143 4.86 3.13 -12.40
N GLN A 144 5.03 1.87 -11.98
CA GLN A 144 4.99 0.70 -12.87
C GLN A 144 3.58 0.44 -13.41
N LEU A 145 2.55 0.63 -12.57
CA LEU A 145 1.16 0.43 -12.94
C LEU A 145 0.55 1.65 -13.65
N HIS A 146 1.26 2.78 -13.69
CA HIS A 146 0.78 4.08 -14.19
C HIS A 146 -0.47 4.60 -13.48
N ILE A 147 -0.52 4.43 -12.16
CA ILE A 147 -1.70 4.76 -11.34
C ILE A 147 -1.27 5.61 -10.13
N GLY A 148 -2.15 6.46 -9.63
CA GLY A 148 -1.89 7.27 -8.44
C GLY A 148 -1.67 6.42 -7.18
N VAL A 149 -0.70 6.81 -6.34
CA VAL A 149 -0.37 6.11 -5.08
C VAL A 149 -1.58 6.00 -4.15
N GLU A 150 -2.44 7.03 -4.10
CA GLU A 150 -3.65 7.03 -3.26
C GLU A 150 -4.64 5.95 -3.69
N LEU A 151 -4.83 5.78 -5.00
CA LEU A 151 -5.73 4.76 -5.53
C LEU A 151 -5.14 3.36 -5.35
N LEU A 152 -3.84 3.19 -5.59
CA LEU A 152 -3.17 1.93 -5.31
C LEU A 152 -3.27 1.57 -3.82
N THR A 153 -3.14 2.55 -2.93
CA THR A 153 -3.29 2.35 -1.48
C THR A 153 -4.69 1.85 -1.14
N SER A 154 -5.74 2.49 -1.64
CA SER A 154 -7.12 2.07 -1.32
C SER A 154 -7.46 0.68 -1.85
N VAL A 155 -6.99 0.35 -3.06
CA VAL A 155 -7.16 -0.97 -3.68
C VAL A 155 -6.43 -2.06 -2.89
N LEU A 156 -5.20 -1.77 -2.43
CA LEU A 156 -4.39 -2.71 -1.67
C LEU A 156 -4.90 -2.87 -0.24
N GLU A 157 -5.32 -1.80 0.44
CA GLU A 157 -5.84 -1.86 1.81
C GLU A 157 -7.00 -2.84 1.95
N ALA A 158 -7.88 -2.91 0.95
CA ALA A 158 -8.98 -3.88 0.91
C ALA A 158 -8.50 -5.35 0.78
N ARG A 159 -7.27 -5.56 0.27
CA ARG A 159 -6.67 -6.86 -0.04
C ARG A 159 -5.52 -7.25 0.89
N LEU A 160 -5.16 -6.38 1.83
CA LEU A 160 -4.14 -6.66 2.85
C LEU A 160 -4.64 -7.73 3.82
N GLY A 161 -3.80 -8.75 4.04
CA GLY A 161 -4.10 -9.87 4.93
C GLY A 161 -4.92 -11.00 4.31
N THR A 162 -5.48 -10.80 3.10
CA THR A 162 -6.16 -11.85 2.33
C THR A 162 -5.25 -12.35 1.21
N VAL A 163 -5.16 -11.57 0.11
CA VAL A 163 -4.31 -11.87 -1.06
C VAL A 163 -2.88 -11.43 -0.77
N VAL A 164 -2.72 -10.17 -0.33
CA VAL A 164 -1.40 -9.60 -0.03
C VAL A 164 -1.04 -9.89 1.42
N LYS A 165 -0.12 -10.83 1.62
CA LYS A 165 0.41 -11.18 2.95
C LYS A 165 1.52 -10.21 3.35
N GLY A 166 1.14 -8.95 3.52
CA GLY A 166 2.02 -7.84 3.85
C GLY A 166 1.41 -6.89 4.86
N ARG A 167 2.23 -5.93 5.32
CA ARG A 167 1.82 -4.80 6.14
C ARG A 167 2.23 -3.51 5.44
N LEU A 168 1.30 -2.57 5.35
CA LEU A 168 1.54 -1.25 4.79
C LEU A 168 1.90 -0.27 5.92
N GLU A 169 3.09 0.33 5.89
CA GLU A 169 3.48 1.41 6.80
C GLU A 169 4.35 2.44 6.07
N GLY A 170 4.05 3.74 6.26
CA GLY A 170 4.88 4.81 5.71
C GLY A 170 5.00 4.81 4.17
N GLY A 171 3.99 4.30 3.45
CA GLY A 171 4.04 4.16 1.99
C GLY A 171 4.94 3.02 1.49
N GLN A 172 5.29 2.07 2.35
CA GLN A 172 6.04 0.87 2.01
C GLN A 172 5.29 -0.39 2.47
N LEU A 173 5.37 -1.44 1.67
CA LEU A 173 4.88 -2.78 2.01
C LEU A 173 6.02 -3.61 2.57
N TYR A 174 5.74 -4.31 3.66
CA TYR A 174 6.67 -5.22 4.31
C TYR A 174 6.06 -6.60 4.49
N THR A 175 6.87 -7.64 4.34
CA THR A 175 6.46 -8.98 4.79
C THR A 175 6.40 -9.06 6.31
N PRO A 176 5.51 -9.87 6.90
CA PRO A 176 5.49 -10.10 8.35
C PRO A 176 6.83 -10.61 8.89
N ALA A 177 7.55 -11.41 8.11
CA ALA A 177 8.88 -11.91 8.47
C ALA A 177 9.92 -10.78 8.55
N TYR A 178 9.88 -9.83 7.61
CA TYR A 178 10.73 -8.63 7.65
C TYR A 178 10.45 -7.80 8.90
N VAL A 179 9.18 -7.51 9.17
CA VAL A 179 8.77 -6.74 10.36
C VAL A 179 9.22 -7.45 11.64
N ALA A 180 9.07 -8.77 11.74
CA ALA A 180 9.52 -9.55 12.89
C ALA A 180 11.05 -9.48 13.08
N ARG A 181 11.82 -9.55 11.98
CA ARG A 181 13.28 -9.42 11.99
C ARG A 181 13.72 -8.05 12.49
N VAL A 182 13.20 -6.97 11.89
CA VAL A 182 13.55 -5.60 12.31
C VAL A 182 13.10 -5.32 13.75
N SER A 183 11.92 -5.83 14.15
CA SER A 183 11.45 -5.77 15.53
C SER A 183 12.44 -6.47 16.48
N ALA A 184 12.94 -7.65 16.14
CA ALA A 184 13.96 -8.33 16.95
C ALA A 184 15.27 -7.52 17.03
N MET A 185 15.71 -6.88 15.94
CA MET A 185 16.89 -6.02 15.92
C MET A 185 16.73 -4.80 16.83
N VAL A 186 15.59 -4.09 16.74
CA VAL A 186 15.26 -2.96 17.62
C VAL A 186 15.28 -3.39 19.09
N ARG A 187 14.69 -4.56 19.39
CA ARG A 187 14.65 -5.13 20.74
C ARG A 187 16.04 -5.46 21.27
N GLY A 188 16.85 -6.13 20.45
CA GLY A 188 18.22 -6.51 20.78
C GLY A 188 19.08 -5.27 21.06
N ALA A 189 18.99 -4.28 20.17
CA ALA A 189 19.70 -3.02 20.32
C ALA A 189 19.28 -2.26 21.60
N ALA A 190 17.98 -2.11 21.83
CA ALA A 190 17.46 -1.40 23.00
C ALA A 190 17.81 -2.09 24.33
N ARG A 191 17.87 -3.43 24.36
CA ARG A 191 18.29 -4.21 25.55
C ARG A 191 19.80 -4.21 25.75
N GLY A 192 20.59 -4.13 24.67
CA GLY A 192 22.04 -4.07 24.73
C GLY A 192 22.59 -2.72 25.19
N ILE A 193 21.81 -1.65 25.06
CA ILE A 193 22.17 -0.33 25.57
C ILE A 193 22.12 -0.34 27.11
N THR A 194 23.24 0.04 27.73
CA THR A 194 23.39 0.13 29.19
C THR A 194 23.57 1.56 29.69
N VAL A 195 23.53 2.55 28.79
CA VAL A 195 23.69 3.98 29.10
C VAL A 195 22.61 4.81 28.40
N PRO A 196 22.22 5.99 28.92
CA PRO A 196 21.28 6.87 28.24
C PRO A 196 21.75 7.18 26.81
N THR A 197 20.92 6.88 25.82
CA THR A 197 21.29 6.95 24.40
C THR A 197 20.24 7.69 23.59
N ASN A 198 20.68 8.46 22.60
CA ASN A 198 19.80 9.10 21.63
C ASN A 198 19.32 8.07 20.60
N LEU A 199 18.01 7.87 20.49
CA LEU A 199 17.39 6.93 19.57
C LEU A 199 17.65 7.26 18.10
N SER A 200 17.81 8.52 17.71
CA SER A 200 18.10 8.86 16.30
C SER A 200 19.46 8.32 15.85
N ALA A 201 20.46 8.33 16.74
CA ALA A 201 21.75 7.72 16.49
C ALA A 201 21.61 6.19 16.37
N LEU A 202 20.79 5.58 17.23
CA LEU A 202 20.52 4.14 17.18
C LEU A 202 19.83 3.72 15.87
N TRP A 203 18.81 4.46 15.43
CA TRP A 203 18.11 4.23 14.16
C TRP A 203 19.05 4.35 12.97
N SER A 204 19.98 5.32 13.01
CA SER A 204 20.99 5.48 11.97
C SER A 204 21.93 4.26 11.89
N SER A 205 22.37 3.74 13.03
CA SER A 205 23.18 2.51 13.08
C SER A 205 22.41 1.27 12.62
N LEU A 206 21.15 1.10 13.04
CA LEU A 206 20.32 -0.03 12.60
C LEU A 206 20.03 0.03 11.09
N LYS A 207 19.80 1.22 10.55
CA LYS A 207 19.61 1.42 9.11
C LYS A 207 20.84 0.98 8.31
N HIS A 208 22.04 1.34 8.77
CA HIS A 208 23.28 0.91 8.13
C HIS A 208 23.43 -0.62 8.14
N LEU A 209 23.16 -1.26 9.29
CA LEU A 209 23.22 -2.71 9.40
C LEU A 209 22.21 -3.41 8.48
N LEU A 210 21.00 -2.88 8.34
CA LEU A 210 20.01 -3.42 7.41
C LEU A 210 20.46 -3.28 5.95
N GLN A 211 21.05 -2.14 5.58
CA GLN A 211 21.59 -1.94 4.23
C GLN A 211 22.73 -2.92 3.91
N GLU A 212 23.59 -3.24 4.89
CA GLU A 212 24.63 -4.26 4.71
C GLU A 212 24.05 -5.67 4.56
N MET A 213 22.94 -5.97 5.25
CA MET A 213 22.29 -7.28 5.24
C MET A 213 21.44 -7.52 3.99
N ASP A 214 20.65 -6.53 3.57
CA ASP A 214 19.73 -6.63 2.42
C ASP A 214 20.44 -6.30 1.09
N GLY A 215 21.69 -5.83 1.13
CA GLY A 215 22.51 -5.55 -0.05
C GLY A 215 22.08 -4.28 -0.81
N ALA A 216 22.51 -4.17 -2.08
CA ALA A 216 22.31 -2.96 -2.90
C ALA A 216 20.84 -2.68 -3.30
N SER A 217 19.90 -3.56 -2.97
CA SER A 217 18.47 -3.39 -3.30
C SER A 217 17.61 -2.97 -2.11
N GLY A 218 18.18 -2.73 -0.93
CA GLY A 218 17.42 -2.34 0.26
C GLY A 218 16.75 -0.98 0.06
N VAL A 219 15.43 -0.93 0.21
CA VAL A 219 14.67 0.31 0.25
C VAL A 219 15.05 1.06 1.53
N ALA A 220 15.18 2.39 1.43
CA ALA A 220 15.55 3.18 2.59
C ALA A 220 14.43 3.16 3.63
N VAL A 221 14.60 2.33 4.67
CA VAL A 221 13.70 2.31 5.83
C VAL A 221 13.77 3.67 6.55
N GLU A 222 12.61 4.21 6.89
CA GLU A 222 12.50 5.48 7.61
C GLU A 222 12.72 5.31 9.12
N GLY A 223 13.25 6.36 9.77
CA GLY A 223 13.41 6.40 11.23
C GLY A 223 12.08 6.23 11.98
N SER A 224 10.97 6.67 11.38
CA SER A 224 9.61 6.55 11.88
C SER A 224 9.19 5.10 12.09
N PHE A 225 9.59 4.19 11.19
CA PHE A 225 9.32 2.75 11.29
C PHE A 225 9.98 2.12 12.53
N PHE A 226 11.28 2.37 12.72
CA PHE A 226 12.00 1.89 13.92
C PHE A 226 11.39 2.45 15.21
N GLN A 227 11.04 3.74 15.21
CA GLN A 227 10.39 4.39 16.34
C GLN A 227 9.03 3.76 16.66
N GLY A 228 8.23 3.44 15.64
CA GLY A 228 6.94 2.75 15.79
C GLY A 228 7.08 1.36 16.41
N LEU A 229 8.04 0.57 15.93
CA LEU A 229 8.36 -0.75 16.49
C LEU A 229 8.85 -0.63 17.94
N PHE A 230 9.74 0.32 18.22
CA PHE A 230 10.24 0.57 19.57
C PHE A 230 9.13 0.94 20.55
N ASN A 231 8.26 1.88 20.16
CA ASN A 231 7.14 2.32 20.99
C ASN A 231 6.17 1.17 21.29
N THR A 232 5.93 0.29 20.32
CA THR A 232 5.12 -0.92 20.49
C THR A 232 5.75 -1.85 21.54
N GLN A 233 7.05 -2.11 21.44
CA GLN A 233 7.78 -2.96 22.39
C GLN A 233 7.87 -2.38 23.80
N LEU A 234 7.96 -1.05 23.90
CA LEU A 234 7.92 -0.34 25.19
C LEU A 234 6.53 -0.49 25.85
N LYS A 235 5.46 -0.36 25.06
CA LYS A 235 4.07 -0.54 25.51
C LYS A 235 3.78 -1.99 25.92
N GLU A 236 4.35 -2.96 25.23
CA GLU A 236 4.24 -4.39 25.54
C GLU A 236 5.18 -4.85 26.68
N CYS A 237 5.90 -3.92 27.33
CA CYS A 237 6.88 -4.20 28.37
C CYS A 237 7.99 -5.21 27.97
N GLN A 238 8.27 -5.32 26.67
CA GLN A 238 9.37 -6.17 26.18
C GLN A 238 10.74 -5.51 26.37
N ILE A 239 10.76 -4.19 26.49
CA ILE A 239 11.95 -3.40 26.83
C ILE A 239 11.59 -2.56 28.06
N LEU A 240 12.52 -2.49 29.03
CA LEU A 240 12.31 -1.83 30.32
C LEU A 240 13.22 -0.61 30.46
N GLY A 241 12.63 0.55 30.73
CA GLY A 241 13.33 1.81 30.89
C GLY A 241 12.39 3.00 30.69
N SER A 242 12.96 4.21 30.62
CA SER A 242 12.20 5.45 30.43
C SER A 242 12.65 6.17 29.16
N LEU A 243 11.68 6.63 28.36
CA LEU A 243 11.92 7.48 27.21
C LEU A 243 11.63 8.94 27.58
N ARG A 244 12.62 9.82 27.41
CA ARG A 244 12.49 11.27 27.66
C ARG A 244 12.42 12.03 26.34
N ALA A 245 11.50 12.98 26.25
CA ALA A 245 11.27 13.82 25.06
C ALA A 245 11.12 13.02 23.75
N GLY A 246 10.68 11.76 23.83
CA GLY A 246 10.52 10.87 22.67
C GLY A 246 11.81 10.38 22.00
N ILE A 247 12.98 10.87 22.41
CA ILE A 247 14.25 10.67 21.68
C ILE A 247 15.35 10.09 22.58
N TYR A 248 15.32 10.35 23.89
CA TYR A 248 16.38 9.91 24.81
C TYR A 248 15.93 8.66 25.59
N TRP A 249 16.51 7.51 25.23
CA TRP A 249 16.24 6.24 25.88
C TRP A 249 17.15 6.04 27.09
N THR A 250 16.56 5.82 28.26
CA THR A 250 17.27 5.44 29.49
C THR A 250 16.87 4.03 29.91
N PRO A 251 17.73 3.02 29.73
CA PRO A 251 17.45 1.65 30.14
C PRO A 251 17.26 1.52 31.66
N SER A 252 16.37 0.64 32.09
CA SER A 252 16.14 0.34 33.51
C SER A 252 17.40 -0.14 34.23
N VAL A 253 18.26 -0.92 33.54
CA VAL A 253 19.55 -1.39 34.07
C VAL A 253 20.43 -0.21 34.49
N PHE A 254 20.48 0.85 33.68
CA PHE A 254 21.22 2.06 34.02
C PHE A 254 20.66 2.74 35.26
N SER A 255 19.33 2.94 35.31
CA SER A 255 18.67 3.57 36.45
C SER A 255 18.82 2.78 37.75
N ASN A 256 18.81 1.45 37.68
CA ASN A 256 19.00 0.58 38.84
C ASN A 256 20.46 0.66 39.32
N ALA A 257 21.44 0.56 38.42
CA ALA A 257 22.85 0.69 38.77
C ALA A 257 23.17 2.07 39.37
N GLN A 258 22.53 3.14 38.86
CA GLN A 258 22.67 4.48 39.41
C GLN A 258 22.14 4.56 40.85
N LYS A 259 20.96 3.99 41.12
CA LYS A 259 20.38 3.94 42.47
C LYS A 259 21.25 3.15 43.44
N GLU A 260 21.68 1.94 43.05
CA GLU A 260 22.57 1.10 43.87
C GLU A 260 23.89 1.80 44.20
N CYS A 261 24.46 2.53 43.23
CA CYS A 261 25.66 3.33 43.45
C CYS A 261 25.43 4.44 44.49
N ILE A 262 24.33 5.19 44.36
CA ILE A 262 23.97 6.25 45.32
C ILE A 262 23.71 5.67 46.71
N ASP A 263 22.96 4.57 46.81
CA ASP A 263 22.63 3.91 48.07
C ASP A 263 23.89 3.39 48.78
N SER A 264 24.83 2.82 48.02
CA SER A 264 26.13 2.38 48.52
C SER A 264 26.98 3.54 49.05
N LEU A 265 27.05 4.64 48.28
CA LEU A 265 27.77 5.86 48.69
C LEU A 265 27.19 6.47 49.97
N LEU A 266 25.86 6.61 50.06
CA LEU A 266 25.18 7.14 51.23
C LEU A 266 25.36 6.24 52.46
N SER A 267 25.24 4.92 52.28
CA SER A 267 25.46 3.95 53.36
C SER A 267 26.89 3.99 53.89
N GLY A 268 27.89 4.11 53.00
CA GLY A 268 29.29 4.27 53.37
C GLY A 268 29.57 5.56 54.14
N LEU A 269 29.01 6.68 53.69
CA LEU A 269 29.09 7.97 54.39
C LEU A 269 28.47 7.91 55.80
N LEU A 270 27.30 7.27 55.94
CA LEU A 270 26.64 7.09 57.23
C LEU A 270 27.47 6.24 58.21
N LEU A 271 28.08 5.15 57.74
CA LEU A 271 28.96 4.31 58.56
C LEU A 271 30.21 5.06 59.04
N GLN A 272 30.81 5.89 58.17
CA GLN A 272 31.94 6.75 58.54
C GLN A 272 31.54 7.84 59.55
N LEU A 273 30.35 8.41 59.41
CA LEU A 273 29.78 9.36 60.38
C LEU A 273 29.54 8.69 61.74
N CYS A 274 29.06 7.44 61.79
CA CYS A 274 28.84 6.71 63.04
C CYS A 274 30.15 6.35 63.78
N HIS A 275 31.27 6.18 63.06
CA HIS A 275 32.58 5.88 63.67
C HIS A 275 33.39 7.13 64.08
N SER A 276 32.99 8.32 63.63
CA SER A 276 33.69 9.57 63.94
C SER A 276 33.11 10.24 65.18
N ARG A 277 33.98 10.64 66.13
CA ARG A 277 33.59 11.44 67.30
C ARG A 277 33.21 12.88 66.96
N ASP A 278 33.55 13.35 65.76
CA ASP A 278 33.30 14.71 65.27
C ASP A 278 32.26 14.70 64.13
N ALA A 279 31.04 14.30 64.45
CA ALA A 279 29.94 14.16 63.49
C ALA A 279 29.61 15.47 62.72
N ILE A 280 29.86 16.64 63.33
CA ILE A 280 29.50 17.96 62.78
C ILE A 280 30.41 18.37 61.61
N LEU A 281 31.72 18.14 61.71
CA LEU A 281 32.67 18.51 60.66
C LEU A 281 32.51 17.62 59.42
N MET A 282 32.23 16.33 59.66
CA MET A 282 32.00 15.34 58.61
C MET A 282 30.64 15.50 57.93
N LEU A 283 29.59 15.95 58.64
CA LEU A 283 28.31 16.33 58.02
C LEU A 283 28.48 17.51 57.06
N GLY A 284 29.29 18.52 57.44
CA GLY A 284 29.65 19.63 56.55
C GLY A 284 30.40 19.16 55.30
N TYR A 285 31.33 18.22 55.45
CA TYR A 285 32.10 17.67 54.34
C TYR A 285 31.27 16.74 53.43
N ALA A 286 30.38 15.93 54.01
CA ALA A 286 29.45 15.09 53.28
C ALA A 286 28.42 15.94 52.51
N PHE A 287 27.90 17.01 53.12
CA PHE A 287 27.02 17.97 52.45
C PHE A 287 27.76 18.68 51.31
N PHE A 288 29.01 19.10 51.52
CA PHE A 288 29.84 19.71 50.49
C PHE A 288 30.13 18.75 49.33
N LEU A 289 30.50 17.49 49.61
CA LEU A 289 30.74 16.46 48.58
C LEU A 289 29.47 16.07 47.83
N LEU A 290 28.33 15.96 48.53
CA LEU A 290 27.03 15.75 47.90
C LEU A 290 26.67 16.93 46.99
N THR A 291 26.92 18.16 47.44
CA THR A 291 26.68 19.38 46.67
C THR A 291 27.59 19.42 45.43
N LEU A 292 28.87 19.07 45.57
CA LEU A 292 29.82 18.99 44.46
C LEU A 292 29.44 17.90 43.45
N PHE A 293 29.04 16.71 43.93
CA PHE A 293 28.59 15.60 43.10
C PHE A 293 27.30 15.95 42.34
N LEU A 294 26.35 16.63 43.00
CA LEU A 294 25.14 17.16 42.36
C LEU A 294 25.45 18.25 41.34
N LEU A 295 26.43 19.13 41.59
CA LEU A 295 26.88 20.16 40.65
C LEU A 295 27.61 19.57 39.42
N GLN A 296 28.28 18.44 39.57
CA GLN A 296 29.05 17.80 38.49
C GLN A 296 28.19 16.88 37.60
N HIS A 297 27.00 16.50 38.08
CA HIS A 297 25.98 15.75 37.35
C HIS A 297 24.67 16.54 37.30
N GLU A 298 24.58 17.54 36.41
CA GLU A 298 23.36 18.35 36.19
C GLU A 298 22.10 17.49 35.92
N ASP A 299 22.26 16.28 35.39
CA ASP A 299 21.15 15.34 35.15
C ASP A 299 20.52 14.76 36.43
N ILE A 300 21.24 14.76 37.56
CA ILE A 300 20.72 14.31 38.86
C ILE A 300 19.85 15.40 39.51
N ILE A 301 20.19 16.68 39.31
CA ILE A 301 19.40 17.82 39.80
C ILE A 301 18.02 17.85 39.14
N LYS A 302 17.92 17.53 37.84
CA LYS A 302 16.62 17.43 37.14
C LYS A 302 15.74 16.30 37.67
N TYR A 303 16.31 15.23 38.22
CA TYR A 303 15.55 14.13 38.81
C TYR A 303 14.99 14.46 40.20
N PHE A 304 15.72 15.28 40.99
CA PHE A 304 15.25 15.75 42.30
C PHE A 304 14.25 16.92 42.20
N TYR A 305 14.41 17.84 41.26
CA TYR A 305 13.49 18.98 41.07
C TYR A 305 12.35 18.73 40.07
N GLY A 306 12.43 17.70 39.23
CA GLY A 306 11.39 17.37 38.24
C GLY A 306 10.15 16.66 38.80
N SER A 307 10.14 16.30 40.10
CA SER A 307 8.96 15.72 40.77
C SER A 307 8.06 16.74 41.48
N TYR A 308 8.33 18.04 41.31
CA TYR A 308 7.56 19.13 41.92
C TYR A 308 7.32 20.32 40.97
N VAL A 309 6.91 20.09 39.73
CA VAL A 309 6.16 21.08 38.93
C VAL A 309 5.16 20.31 38.07
N LEU A 310 3.89 20.73 38.13
CA LEU A 310 2.74 20.29 37.33
C LEU A 310 2.99 20.36 35.83
#